data_AF-V6AUS0-F1
#
_entry.id   AF-V6AUS0-F1
#
_cell.length_a   1.000
_cell.length_b   1.000
_cell.length_c   1.000
_cell.angle_alpha   90.00
_cell.angle_beta   90.00
_cell.angle_gamma   90.00
#
_symmetry.space_group_name_H-M   'P 1'
#
loop_
_entity.id
_entity.type
_entity.pdbx_description
1 polymer ?
#
loop_
_entity_poly.entity_id
_entity_poly.type
_entity_poly.pdbx_seq_one_letter_code
_entity_poly.pdbx_strand_id
1 'polypeptide(L)'
;MSPLEISPEELARIIETKAPVLVLDIRSKQQYLEGHIKGAANAVCDSMQQKQVIMSKLPPHMKIILVDEDETIAKENATMMARFGFDAHYLKGGIKSWTSELVKSSQDTTISGDSLWDSLKKNEDVFLLDVREPSEFSEFKIPGAVNIPLSQLFSSGYESSIPKDKKVVTVCSHGNRSMVATFALAQKGIEATSLVGGMAMWNQVLNATSLKEGDVTIIQVEKVGKGCLSHIVGSNGEAVVIDPTHPASKYVEFAQKEGLRITKVIDTHQHADHVSAAKDLSHLVGAKLYLSKLEEYRMESEQVEDGMTISFGSKHLRAIHTPGHTQGSMSFSLDDMYIFSGDTLFVEGIGRPDLRDKAEEFAANLYETLHSKILKFPDSAKVFPTHHGEGVKPTSEGLFVTTIKDAKKLPLLDLDKAAFVSKVVSITTPRPMNYSMIIKINKGTIPVSQAQIPDLEMGPNRCSIRM
;
A
#
# COMPACT_ATOMS: atom_id res chain seq x y z
N MET A 1 30.72 -24.75 20.61
CA MET A 1 29.55 -23.86 20.54
C MET A 1 29.15 -23.55 21.98
N SER A 2 28.94 -22.28 22.32
CA SER A 2 28.35 -21.91 23.60
C SER A 2 26.99 -22.61 23.77
N PRO A 3 26.55 -22.92 25.00
CA PRO A 3 25.21 -23.44 25.21
C PRO A 3 24.19 -22.44 24.64
N LEU A 4 23.18 -22.93 23.91
CA LEU A 4 22.05 -22.11 23.46
C LEU A 4 21.04 -21.85 24.59
N GLU A 5 21.22 -22.48 25.75
CA GLU A 5 20.39 -22.27 26.94
C GLU A 5 20.85 -21.05 27.73
N ILE A 6 19.90 -20.25 28.21
CA ILE A 6 20.11 -19.15 29.15
C ILE A 6 19.27 -19.42 30.40
N SER A 7 19.85 -19.27 31.59
CA SER A 7 19.11 -19.42 32.85
C SER A 7 18.24 -18.19 33.15
N PRO A 8 17.16 -18.32 33.93
CA PRO A 8 16.35 -17.18 34.37
C PRO A 8 17.18 -16.07 35.05
N GLU A 9 18.16 -16.45 35.87
CA GLU A 9 19.03 -15.50 36.58
C GLU A 9 19.97 -14.76 35.64
N GLU A 10 20.49 -15.45 34.61
CA GLU A 10 21.31 -14.83 33.58
C GLU A 10 20.49 -13.86 32.74
N LEU A 11 19.30 -14.26 32.28
CA LEU A 11 18.40 -13.39 31.54
C LEU A 11 17.99 -12.15 32.35
N ALA A 12 17.65 -12.31 33.64
CA ALA A 12 17.34 -11.20 34.53
C ALA A 12 18.49 -10.19 34.61
N ARG A 13 19.72 -10.68 34.78
CA ARG A 13 20.92 -9.82 34.81
C ARG A 13 21.15 -9.10 33.47
N ILE A 14 20.93 -9.77 32.33
CA ILE A 14 21.06 -9.16 31.01
C ILE A 14 20.03 -8.03 30.84
N ILE A 15 18.80 -8.24 31.28
CA ILE A 15 17.73 -7.22 31.25
C ILE A 15 18.07 -6.03 32.16
N GLU A 16 18.51 -6.28 33.40
CA GLU A 16 18.87 -5.24 34.36
C GLU A 16 20.04 -4.37 33.89
N THR A 17 21.05 -4.98 33.26
CA THR A 17 22.23 -4.27 32.74
C THR A 17 21.94 -3.49 31.47
N LYS A 18 20.71 -3.57 30.92
CA LYS A 18 20.29 -2.96 29.64
C LYS A 18 21.23 -3.31 28.48
N ALA A 19 21.83 -4.50 28.53
CA ALA A 19 22.61 -5.01 27.42
C ALA A 19 21.70 -5.20 26.19
N PRO A 20 22.21 -5.00 24.96
CA PRO A 20 21.41 -5.15 23.74
C PRO A 20 21.04 -6.63 23.55
N VAL A 21 19.86 -7.00 24.06
CA VAL A 21 19.28 -8.34 23.96
C VAL A 21 17.86 -8.23 23.42
N LEU A 22 17.45 -9.18 22.60
CA LEU A 22 16.08 -9.29 22.13
C LEU A 22 15.41 -10.50 22.77
N VAL A 23 14.42 -10.29 23.64
CA VAL A 23 13.68 -11.38 24.30
C VAL A 23 12.35 -11.60 23.58
N LEU A 24 12.22 -12.66 22.77
CA LEU A 24 11.01 -12.98 22.01
C LEU A 24 10.14 -14.00 22.75
N ASP A 25 8.97 -13.56 23.21
CA ASP A 25 7.90 -14.43 23.69
C ASP A 25 7.12 -14.99 22.50
N ILE A 26 7.33 -16.27 22.21
CA ILE A 26 6.71 -16.97 21.07
C ILE A 26 5.42 -17.71 21.47
N ARG A 27 4.90 -17.48 22.68
CA ARG A 27 3.59 -18.00 23.11
C ARG A 27 2.46 -17.24 22.42
N SER A 28 1.23 -17.73 22.56
CA SER A 28 0.08 -17.05 21.97
C SER A 28 -0.09 -15.62 22.51
N LYS A 29 -0.70 -14.75 21.71
CA LYS A 29 -0.99 -13.36 22.11
C LYS A 29 -1.72 -13.28 23.44
N GLN A 30 -2.68 -14.17 23.69
CA GLN A 30 -3.43 -14.19 24.95
C GLN A 30 -2.52 -14.48 26.15
N GLN A 31 -1.66 -15.50 26.04
CA GLN A 31 -0.69 -15.85 27.10
C GLN A 31 0.29 -14.71 27.39
N TYR A 32 0.72 -14.00 26.35
CA TYR A 32 1.59 -12.83 26.50
C TYR A 32 0.91 -11.68 27.25
N LEU A 33 -0.34 -11.36 26.89
CA LEU A 33 -1.12 -10.28 27.53
C LEU A 33 -1.42 -10.59 29.01
N GLU A 34 -1.64 -11.88 29.34
CA GLU A 34 -1.89 -12.34 30.71
C GLU A 34 -0.65 -12.24 31.62
N GLY A 35 0.55 -12.26 31.04
CA GLY A 35 1.81 -11.99 31.75
C GLY A 35 3.03 -12.41 30.94
N HIS A 36 4.02 -11.52 30.80
CA HIS A 36 5.27 -11.76 30.08
C HIS A 36 6.48 -11.13 30.80
N ILE A 37 7.69 -11.55 30.42
CA ILE A 37 8.93 -10.99 30.97
C ILE A 37 9.03 -9.52 30.58
N LYS A 38 9.36 -8.62 31.52
CA LYS A 38 9.49 -7.19 31.24
C LYS A 38 10.50 -6.93 30.10
N GLY A 39 10.05 -6.20 29.08
CA GLY A 39 10.86 -5.91 27.90
C GLY A 39 10.95 -7.06 26.89
N ALA A 40 10.23 -8.16 27.13
CA ALA A 40 9.99 -9.19 26.14
C ALA A 40 8.92 -8.78 25.13
N ALA A 41 8.85 -9.56 24.07
CA ALA A 41 8.25 -9.18 22.82
C ALA A 41 7.41 -10.31 22.24
N ASN A 42 6.11 -10.12 22.03
CA ASN A 42 5.32 -11.20 21.43
C ASN A 42 5.60 -11.35 19.92
N ALA A 43 6.12 -12.50 19.53
CA ALA A 43 6.40 -12.85 18.14
C ALA A 43 5.83 -14.23 17.83
N VAL A 44 4.52 -14.27 17.55
CA VAL A 44 3.82 -15.50 17.14
C VAL A 44 4.26 -15.87 15.72
N CYS A 45 4.91 -17.01 15.56
CA CYS A 45 5.42 -17.51 14.29
C CYS A 45 4.73 -18.84 13.94
N ASP A 46 3.53 -18.75 13.37
CA ASP A 46 2.68 -19.92 13.09
C ASP A 46 3.08 -20.69 11.81
N SER A 47 3.99 -20.16 10.97
CA SER A 47 4.42 -20.81 9.73
C SER A 47 5.93 -20.74 9.46
N MET A 48 6.48 -21.79 8.83
CA MET A 48 7.91 -21.89 8.48
C MET A 48 8.37 -20.85 7.46
N GLN A 49 7.49 -20.39 6.57
CA GLN A 49 7.79 -19.32 5.60
C GLN A 49 7.96 -17.95 6.26
N GLN A 50 7.09 -17.61 7.23
CA GLN A 50 7.23 -16.38 8.01
C GLN A 50 8.53 -16.39 8.83
N LYS A 51 8.90 -17.54 9.41
CA LYS A 51 10.16 -17.72 10.15
C LYS A 51 11.39 -17.38 9.29
N GLN A 52 11.50 -17.89 8.06
CA GLN A 52 12.66 -17.62 7.18
C GLN A 52 12.78 -16.14 6.75
N VAL A 53 11.66 -15.45 6.53
CA VAL A 53 11.64 -14.05 6.09
C VAL A 53 11.95 -13.08 7.23
N ILE A 54 11.48 -13.38 8.45
CA ILE A 54 11.85 -12.61 9.65
C ILE A 54 13.33 -12.81 9.95
N MET A 55 13.82 -14.06 9.92
CA MET A 55 15.20 -14.40 10.22
C MET A 55 16.19 -13.68 9.31
N SER A 56 16.02 -13.68 8.00
CA SER A 56 16.96 -13.02 7.06
C SER A 56 17.10 -11.50 7.23
N LYS A 57 16.27 -10.86 8.06
CA LYS A 57 16.22 -9.41 8.28
C LYS A 57 16.52 -8.99 9.73
N LEU A 58 16.91 -9.93 10.60
CA LEU A 58 17.36 -9.63 11.97
C LEU A 58 18.86 -9.23 11.98
N PRO A 59 19.29 -8.30 12.85
CA PRO A 59 20.70 -7.92 12.95
C PRO A 59 21.58 -9.14 13.29
N PRO A 60 22.69 -9.39 12.56
CA PRO A 60 23.50 -10.60 12.72
C PRO A 60 24.28 -10.69 14.05
N HIS A 61 24.32 -9.61 14.83
CA HIS A 61 25.12 -9.52 16.07
C HIS A 61 24.29 -9.27 17.33
N MET A 62 22.96 -9.25 17.23
CA MET A 62 22.10 -9.04 18.39
C MET A 62 21.84 -10.39 19.06
N LYS A 63 22.03 -10.46 20.38
CA LYS A 63 21.67 -11.64 21.16
C LYS A 63 20.16 -11.78 21.20
N ILE A 64 19.62 -12.93 20.79
CA ILE A 64 18.19 -13.22 20.75
C ILE A 64 17.90 -14.31 21.77
N ILE A 65 16.85 -14.15 22.58
CA ILE A 65 16.43 -15.11 23.60
C ILE A 65 14.96 -15.43 23.36
N LEU A 66 14.68 -16.66 22.96
CA LEU A 66 13.33 -17.14 22.72
C LEU A 66 12.72 -17.68 24.03
N VAL A 67 11.46 -17.35 24.27
CA VAL A 67 10.71 -17.72 25.46
C VAL A 67 9.38 -18.31 25.01
N ASP A 68 9.12 -19.54 25.37
CA ASP A 68 7.81 -20.18 25.23
C ASP A 68 7.31 -20.65 26.60
N GLU A 69 6.35 -21.57 26.62
CA GLU A 69 5.75 -22.03 27.87
C GLU A 69 6.71 -22.88 28.73
N ASP A 70 7.49 -23.77 28.11
CA ASP A 70 8.26 -24.81 28.82
C ASP A 70 9.64 -25.14 28.24
N GLU A 71 10.15 -24.31 27.32
CA GLU A 71 11.40 -24.39 26.55
C GLU A 71 11.34 -25.17 25.23
N THR A 72 10.31 -25.97 24.97
CA THR A 72 10.31 -26.95 23.87
C THR A 72 10.42 -26.29 22.48
N ILE A 73 9.49 -25.39 22.17
CA ILE A 73 9.40 -24.68 20.88
C ILE A 73 10.51 -23.63 20.79
N ALA A 74 10.81 -22.96 21.90
CA ALA A 74 11.88 -21.96 21.96
C ALA A 74 13.24 -22.60 21.64
N LYS A 75 13.53 -23.79 22.18
CA LYS A 75 14.75 -24.55 21.90
C LYS A 75 14.86 -24.97 20.44
N GLU A 76 13.78 -25.45 19.84
CA GLU A 76 13.76 -25.82 18.43
C GLU A 76 14.07 -24.61 17.53
N ASN A 77 13.36 -23.51 17.75
CA ASN A 77 13.54 -22.28 16.97
C ASN A 77 14.94 -21.67 17.18
N ALA A 78 15.47 -21.64 18.41
CA ALA A 78 16.80 -21.10 18.71
C ALA A 78 17.90 -21.93 18.03
N THR A 79 17.76 -23.26 18.06
CA THR A 79 18.67 -24.18 17.35
C THR A 79 18.64 -23.94 15.84
N MET A 80 17.45 -23.76 15.27
CA MET A 80 17.30 -23.42 13.86
C MET A 80 17.96 -22.07 13.56
N MET A 81 17.70 -21.03 14.34
CA MET A 81 18.28 -19.69 14.17
C MET A 81 19.81 -19.69 14.27
N ALA A 82 20.37 -20.41 15.25
CA ALA A 82 21.82 -20.55 15.38
C ALA A 82 22.46 -21.19 14.13
N ARG A 83 21.80 -22.16 13.48
CA ARG A 83 22.27 -22.76 12.21
C ARG A 83 22.32 -21.76 11.05
N PHE A 84 21.49 -20.72 11.09
CA PHE A 84 21.50 -19.63 10.12
C PHE A 84 22.44 -18.48 10.52
N GLY A 85 23.23 -18.63 11.58
CA GLY A 85 24.27 -17.68 11.98
C GLY A 85 23.83 -16.60 12.98
N PHE A 86 22.64 -16.71 13.57
CA PHE A 86 22.17 -15.79 14.60
C PHE A 86 22.71 -16.15 16.00
N ASP A 87 22.99 -15.14 16.84
CA ASP A 87 23.28 -15.33 18.28
C ASP A 87 21.97 -15.61 19.05
N ALA A 88 21.33 -16.73 18.72
CA ALA A 88 20.01 -17.11 19.23
C ALA A 88 20.10 -18.15 20.36
N HIS A 89 19.35 -17.89 21.43
CA HIS A 89 19.30 -18.67 22.66
C HIS A 89 17.84 -18.90 23.07
N TYR A 90 17.59 -19.75 24.06
CA TYR A 90 16.28 -19.96 24.65
C TYR A 90 16.32 -19.93 26.17
N LEU A 91 15.22 -19.52 26.80
CA LEU A 91 15.08 -19.53 28.25
C LEU A 91 14.85 -20.96 28.76
N LYS A 92 15.77 -21.43 29.60
CA LYS A 92 15.69 -22.75 30.24
C LYS A 92 14.47 -22.86 31.14
N GLY A 93 13.63 -23.87 30.92
CA GLY A 93 12.36 -24.12 31.58
C GLY A 93 11.21 -23.22 31.12
N GLY A 94 11.40 -22.46 30.05
CA GLY A 94 10.40 -21.54 29.49
C GLY A 94 10.01 -20.43 30.45
N ILE A 95 8.87 -19.78 30.20
CA ILE A 95 8.33 -18.75 31.09
C ILE A 95 7.99 -19.31 32.49
N LYS A 96 7.71 -20.62 32.61
CA LYS A 96 7.39 -21.27 33.90
C LYS A 96 8.54 -21.24 34.90
N SER A 97 9.78 -21.19 34.42
CA SER A 97 10.96 -21.05 35.28
C SER A 97 11.26 -19.60 35.66
N TRP A 98 10.53 -18.63 35.09
CA TRP A 98 10.73 -17.22 35.38
C TRP A 98 10.23 -16.86 36.77
N THR A 99 11.14 -16.41 37.64
CA THR A 99 10.86 -16.11 39.04
C THR A 99 10.62 -14.63 39.33
N SER A 100 10.98 -13.76 38.39
CA SER A 100 10.76 -12.31 38.53
C SER A 100 9.34 -11.91 38.11
N GLU A 101 8.92 -10.70 38.48
CA GLU A 101 7.58 -10.20 38.18
C GLU A 101 7.29 -10.20 36.67
N LEU A 102 6.16 -10.79 36.28
CA LEU A 102 5.62 -10.72 34.93
C LEU A 102 4.82 -9.43 34.78
N VAL A 103 4.99 -8.76 33.65
CA VAL A 103 4.23 -7.55 33.31
C VAL A 103 3.02 -7.96 32.49
N LYS A 104 1.88 -7.32 32.74
CA LYS A 104 0.69 -7.41 31.88
C LYS A 104 0.71 -6.25 30.92
N SER A 105 0.56 -6.51 29.62
CA SER A 105 0.33 -5.45 28.64
C SER A 105 -1.16 -5.31 28.41
N SER A 106 -1.68 -4.08 28.47
CA SER A 106 -3.06 -3.78 28.10
C SER A 106 -3.21 -3.33 26.64
N GLN A 107 -2.11 -3.22 25.89
CA GLN A 107 -2.11 -2.71 24.52
C GLN A 107 -1.63 -3.75 23.51
N ASP A 108 -2.24 -3.71 22.33
CA ASP A 108 -1.83 -4.47 21.16
C ASP A 108 -0.44 -4.02 20.69
N THR A 109 0.50 -4.96 20.59
CA THR A 109 1.87 -4.71 20.11
C THR A 109 1.94 -4.42 18.60
N THR A 110 0.81 -4.51 17.91
CA THR A 110 0.70 -4.31 16.47
C THR A 110 -0.52 -3.49 16.09
N ILE A 111 -0.46 -2.84 14.92
CA ILE A 111 -1.58 -2.11 14.33
C ILE A 111 -1.70 -2.47 12.84
N SER A 112 -2.93 -2.69 12.34
CA SER A 112 -3.16 -2.92 10.92
C SER A 112 -3.04 -1.62 10.12
N GLY A 113 -2.86 -1.73 8.80
CA GLY A 113 -2.86 -0.57 7.92
C GLY A 113 -4.18 0.21 7.96
N ASP A 114 -5.33 -0.48 7.91
CA ASP A 114 -6.66 0.16 8.00
C ASP A 114 -6.81 0.94 9.32
N SER A 115 -6.46 0.33 10.46
CA SER A 115 -6.59 1.00 11.76
C SER A 115 -5.62 2.17 11.92
N LEU A 116 -4.41 2.06 11.36
CA LEU A 116 -3.46 3.18 11.32
C LEU A 116 -4.02 4.33 10.48
N TRP A 117 -4.56 4.05 9.30
CA TRP A 117 -5.18 5.06 8.45
C TRP A 117 -6.35 5.76 9.14
N ASP A 118 -7.23 5.01 9.81
CA ASP A 118 -8.34 5.58 10.59
C ASP A 118 -7.84 6.52 11.69
N SER A 119 -6.75 6.15 12.37
CA SER A 119 -6.12 6.97 13.42
C SER A 119 -5.58 8.28 12.83
N LEU A 120 -4.89 8.20 11.68
CA LEU A 120 -4.34 9.37 10.98
C LEU A 120 -5.44 10.30 10.46
N LYS A 121 -6.52 9.75 9.90
CA LYS A 121 -7.67 10.54 9.43
C LYS A 121 -8.37 11.32 10.54
N LYS A 122 -8.44 10.73 11.74
CA LYS A 122 -9.03 11.36 12.93
C LYS A 122 -8.10 12.38 13.59
N ASN A 123 -6.90 12.59 13.06
CA ASN A 123 -5.83 13.37 13.69
C ASN A 123 -5.57 12.91 15.13
N GLU A 124 -5.63 11.60 15.38
CA GLU A 124 -5.17 11.04 16.65
C GLU A 124 -3.68 11.31 16.82
N ASP A 125 -3.21 11.43 18.06
CA ASP A 125 -1.83 11.83 18.36
C ASP A 125 -0.85 10.65 18.18
N VAL A 126 -0.62 10.31 16.91
CA VAL A 126 0.24 9.21 16.47
C VAL A 126 1.60 9.75 16.05
N PHE A 127 2.67 9.15 16.60
CA PHE A 127 4.04 9.40 16.16
C PHE A 127 4.52 8.22 15.29
N LEU A 128 4.69 8.48 14.00
CA LEU A 128 5.17 7.50 13.03
C LEU A 128 6.70 7.45 13.03
N LEU A 129 7.27 6.34 13.49
CA LEU A 129 8.71 6.09 13.51
C LEU A 129 9.12 5.11 12.41
N ASP A 130 9.71 5.60 11.34
CA ASP A 130 10.26 4.76 10.28
C ASP A 130 11.69 4.32 10.61
N VAL A 131 11.91 3.02 10.72
CA VAL A 131 13.19 2.44 11.13
C VAL A 131 13.99 1.83 9.98
N ARG A 132 13.61 2.15 8.73
CA ARG A 132 14.36 1.80 7.53
C ARG A 132 15.63 2.63 7.41
N GLU A 133 16.50 2.22 6.49
CA GLU A 133 17.66 3.03 6.13
C GLU A 133 17.21 4.36 5.49
N PRO A 134 18.00 5.44 5.65
CA PRO A 134 17.62 6.76 5.11
C PRO A 134 17.37 6.77 3.61
N SER A 135 18.08 5.92 2.85
CA SER A 135 17.87 5.75 1.41
C SER A 135 16.47 5.22 1.11
N GLU A 136 16.03 4.15 1.79
CA GLU A 136 14.68 3.58 1.64
C GLU A 136 13.59 4.58 2.03
N PHE A 137 13.81 5.35 3.11
CA PHE A 137 12.88 6.36 3.59
C PHE A 137 12.77 7.56 2.63
N SER A 138 13.88 7.96 2.01
CA SER A 138 13.92 9.06 1.06
C SER A 138 13.21 8.73 -0.26
N GLU A 139 13.15 7.45 -0.64
CA GLU A 139 12.45 7.04 -1.86
C GLU A 139 10.92 7.14 -1.74
N PHE A 140 10.37 6.75 -0.58
CA PHE A 140 8.94 6.86 -0.25
C PHE A 140 8.71 6.62 1.23
N LYS A 141 7.69 7.25 1.80
CA LYS A 141 7.37 7.18 3.24
C LYS A 141 5.90 7.48 3.49
N ILE A 142 5.41 7.11 4.68
CA ILE A 142 4.14 7.62 5.17
C ILE A 142 4.32 9.11 5.49
N PRO A 143 3.46 10.02 4.98
CA PRO A 143 3.54 11.44 5.29
C PRO A 143 3.56 11.70 6.81
N GLY A 144 4.46 12.58 7.26
CA GLY A 144 4.62 12.90 8.67
C GLY A 144 5.50 11.92 9.47
N ALA A 145 5.96 10.82 8.88
CA ALA A 145 6.90 9.92 9.55
C ALA A 145 8.27 10.55 9.81
N VAL A 146 8.87 10.17 10.94
CA VAL A 146 10.25 10.52 11.32
C VAL A 146 11.13 9.30 11.13
N ASN A 147 12.28 9.46 10.47
CA ASN A 147 13.20 8.36 10.24
C ASN A 147 14.28 8.29 11.32
N ILE A 148 14.34 7.17 12.02
CA ILE A 148 15.45 6.79 12.92
C ILE A 148 15.79 5.33 12.61
N PRO A 149 16.86 5.06 11.86
CA PRO A 149 17.23 3.70 11.47
C PRO A 149 17.35 2.76 12.67
N LEU A 150 16.94 1.50 12.50
CA LEU A 150 16.91 0.51 13.58
C LEU A 150 18.23 0.43 14.36
N SER A 151 19.38 0.51 13.67
CA SER A 151 20.70 0.46 14.30
C SER A 151 20.94 1.59 15.31
N GLN A 152 20.37 2.77 15.07
CA GLN A 152 20.49 3.93 15.96
C GLN A 152 19.67 3.77 17.24
N LEU A 153 18.60 2.96 17.23
CA LEU A 153 17.78 2.70 18.41
C LEU A 153 18.52 1.90 19.50
N PHE A 154 19.64 1.29 19.16
CA PHE A 154 20.53 0.60 20.11
C PHE A 154 21.67 1.48 20.63
N SER A 155 21.81 2.70 20.09
CA SER A 155 22.77 3.71 20.56
C SER A 155 22.08 4.69 21.52
N SER A 156 22.83 5.62 22.13
CA SER A 156 22.24 6.73 22.90
C SER A 156 22.05 7.98 22.02
N GLY A 157 21.08 8.83 22.36
CA GLY A 157 20.92 10.17 21.78
C GLY A 157 19.69 10.37 20.88
N TYR A 158 18.86 9.34 20.68
CA TYR A 158 17.61 9.45 19.91
C TYR A 158 16.39 9.72 20.81
N GLU A 159 16.53 9.54 22.12
CA GLU A 159 15.40 9.49 23.06
C GLU A 159 14.62 10.82 23.12
N SER A 160 15.28 11.95 22.88
CA SER A 160 14.64 13.26 22.81
C SER A 160 13.80 13.46 21.53
N SER A 161 14.01 12.64 20.51
CA SER A 161 13.31 12.72 19.23
C SER A 161 12.02 11.92 19.19
N ILE A 162 11.78 11.06 20.21
CA ILE A 162 10.58 10.23 20.30
C ILE A 162 9.69 10.80 21.43
N PRO A 163 8.53 11.36 21.10
CA PRO A 163 7.61 11.90 22.10
C PRO A 163 7.03 10.79 22.98
N LYS A 164 6.90 11.06 24.28
CA LYS A 164 6.40 10.09 25.28
C LYS A 164 4.89 10.20 25.53
N ASP A 165 4.28 11.29 25.07
CA ASP A 165 2.87 11.64 25.18
C ASP A 165 2.04 11.16 23.98
N LYS A 166 2.70 10.62 22.95
CA LYS A 166 2.07 10.16 21.71
C LYS A 166 2.06 8.66 21.59
N LYS A 167 1.10 8.14 20.82
CA LYS A 167 1.09 6.72 20.42
C LYS A 167 2.18 6.49 19.37
N VAL A 168 3.26 5.80 19.73
CA VAL A 168 4.36 5.52 18.80
C VAL A 168 4.01 4.31 17.92
N VAL A 169 4.09 4.48 16.61
CA VAL A 169 3.90 3.41 15.62
C VAL A 169 5.20 3.23 14.83
N THR A 170 5.83 2.08 14.93
CA THR A 170 7.06 1.76 14.21
C THR A 170 6.74 1.17 12.82
N VAL A 171 7.52 1.58 11.82
CA VAL A 171 7.31 1.22 10.42
C VAL A 171 8.63 0.78 9.79
N CYS A 172 8.58 -0.31 9.01
CA CYS A 172 9.66 -0.68 8.11
C CYS A 172 9.09 -1.28 6.82
N SER A 173 9.90 -1.91 5.97
CA SER A 173 9.45 -2.44 4.67
C SER A 173 8.38 -3.54 4.82
N HIS A 174 8.56 -4.49 5.76
CA HIS A 174 7.73 -5.70 5.91
C HIS A 174 7.27 -6.00 7.34
N GLY A 175 7.45 -5.07 8.29
CA GLY A 175 7.11 -5.29 9.70
C GLY A 175 8.22 -5.93 10.55
N ASN A 176 9.23 -6.55 9.93
CA ASN A 176 10.27 -7.30 10.66
C ASN A 176 11.18 -6.38 11.50
N ARG A 177 11.77 -5.35 10.88
CA ARG A 177 12.62 -4.36 11.58
C ARG A 177 11.82 -3.49 12.56
N SER A 178 10.59 -3.10 12.22
CA SER A 178 9.75 -2.26 13.08
C SER A 178 9.33 -3.01 14.34
N MET A 179 9.09 -4.32 14.23
CA MET A 179 8.87 -5.17 15.39
C MET A 179 10.09 -5.16 16.32
N VAL A 180 11.31 -5.32 15.79
CA VAL A 180 12.56 -5.18 16.59
C VAL A 180 12.69 -3.79 17.22
N ALA A 181 12.35 -2.74 16.49
CA ALA A 181 12.38 -1.37 17.00
C ALA A 181 11.42 -1.16 18.17
N THR A 182 10.18 -1.65 18.06
CA THR A 182 9.20 -1.63 19.15
C THR A 182 9.78 -2.24 20.43
N PHE A 183 10.59 -3.29 20.30
CA PHE A 183 11.23 -3.94 21.44
C PHE A 183 12.37 -3.12 22.03
N ALA A 184 13.23 -2.53 21.19
CA ALA A 184 14.28 -1.62 21.64
C ALA A 184 13.70 -0.43 22.41
N LEU A 185 12.57 0.11 21.96
CA LEU A 185 11.85 1.20 22.62
C LEU A 185 11.25 0.78 23.96
N ALA A 186 10.64 -0.42 24.03
CA ALA A 186 10.09 -0.94 25.28
C ALA A 186 11.14 -1.07 26.39
N GLN A 187 12.38 -1.46 26.06
CA GLN A 187 13.50 -1.50 27.03
C GLN A 187 13.91 -0.13 27.56
N LYS A 188 13.58 0.94 26.84
CA LYS A 188 13.77 2.34 27.27
C LYS A 188 12.52 2.93 27.93
N GLY A 189 11.47 2.12 28.12
CA GLY A 189 10.20 2.54 28.71
C GLY A 189 9.32 3.36 27.76
N ILE A 190 9.52 3.23 26.46
CA ILE A 190 8.67 3.84 25.43
C ILE A 190 7.77 2.73 24.86
N GLU A 191 6.47 2.86 25.05
CA GLU A 191 5.49 1.95 24.44
C GLU A 191 5.31 2.29 22.96
N ALA A 192 5.35 1.27 22.11
CA ALA A 192 5.16 1.42 20.68
C ALA A 192 4.41 0.21 20.09
N THR A 193 3.79 0.41 18.93
CA THR A 193 3.14 -0.67 18.18
C THR A 193 3.77 -0.80 16.80
N SER A 194 3.94 -2.02 16.29
CA SER A 194 4.50 -2.26 14.95
C SER A 194 3.39 -2.30 13.90
N LEU A 195 3.58 -1.60 12.78
CA LEU A 195 2.69 -1.71 11.63
C LEU A 195 2.78 -3.11 11.00
N VAL A 196 1.69 -3.86 11.03
CA VAL A 196 1.61 -5.22 10.48
C VAL A 196 1.97 -5.21 9.00
N GLY A 197 2.97 -6.00 8.63
CA GLY A 197 3.45 -6.10 7.24
C GLY A 197 4.14 -4.84 6.70
N GLY A 198 4.36 -3.82 7.54
CA GLY A 198 5.09 -2.61 7.18
C GLY A 198 4.53 -1.85 5.98
N MET A 199 5.42 -1.20 5.23
CA MET A 199 5.10 -0.43 4.03
C MET A 199 4.45 -1.28 2.93
N ALA A 200 4.80 -2.58 2.83
CA ALA A 200 4.20 -3.46 1.83
C ALA A 200 2.68 -3.59 2.04
N MET A 201 2.22 -3.75 3.28
CA MET A 201 0.79 -3.80 3.61
C MET A 201 0.14 -2.42 3.73
N TRP A 202 0.89 -1.40 4.12
CA TRP A 202 0.42 0.00 4.03
C TRP A 202 -0.01 0.35 2.60
N ASN A 203 0.77 -0.09 1.62
CA ASN A 203 0.47 0.09 0.21
C ASN A 203 -0.76 -0.69 -0.26
N GLN A 204 -1.36 -1.55 0.57
CA GLN A 204 -2.61 -2.27 0.27
C GLN A 204 -3.84 -1.70 0.96
N VAL A 205 -3.68 -0.65 1.78
CA VAL A 205 -4.80 0.00 2.47
C VAL A 205 -5.66 0.76 1.46
N LEU A 206 -6.96 0.46 1.46
CA LEU A 206 -7.94 1.10 0.59
C LEU A 206 -8.90 1.96 1.40
N ASN A 207 -9.06 3.21 0.99
CA ASN A 207 -9.98 4.17 1.56
C ASN A 207 -11.09 4.50 0.57
N ALA A 208 -12.37 4.41 0.97
CA ALA A 208 -13.50 4.71 0.10
C ALA A 208 -14.19 6.02 0.52
N THR A 209 -14.47 6.88 -0.47
CA THR A 209 -15.20 8.14 -0.30
C THR A 209 -16.36 8.19 -1.29
N SER A 210 -17.59 8.38 -0.81
CA SER A 210 -18.81 8.37 -1.64
C SER A 210 -19.27 9.79 -2.00
N LEU A 211 -19.61 10.00 -3.27
CA LEU A 211 -20.38 11.11 -3.80
C LEU A 211 -21.73 10.59 -4.29
N LYS A 212 -22.83 11.22 -3.87
CA LYS A 212 -24.19 10.85 -4.30
C LYS A 212 -24.87 12.05 -4.95
N GLU A 213 -25.33 11.87 -6.19
CA GLU A 213 -26.07 12.89 -6.93
C GLU A 213 -27.25 12.23 -7.66
N GLY A 214 -28.47 12.49 -7.21
CA GLY A 214 -29.67 11.87 -7.77
C GLY A 214 -29.68 10.34 -7.57
N ASP A 215 -29.84 9.60 -8.67
CA ASP A 215 -29.79 8.14 -8.70
C ASP A 215 -28.38 7.56 -8.87
N VAL A 216 -27.36 8.43 -8.96
CA VAL A 216 -25.95 8.05 -9.15
C VAL A 216 -25.20 8.07 -7.83
N THR A 217 -24.44 7.01 -7.57
CA THR A 217 -23.44 6.94 -6.51
C THR A 217 -22.07 6.70 -7.12
N ILE A 218 -21.09 7.56 -6.83
CA ILE A 218 -19.69 7.39 -7.21
C ILE A 218 -18.89 7.20 -5.94
N ILE A 219 -18.29 6.02 -5.76
CA ILE A 219 -17.36 5.73 -4.67
C ILE A 219 -15.96 5.79 -5.25
N GLN A 220 -15.17 6.79 -4.85
CA GLN A 220 -13.75 6.83 -5.17
C GLN A 220 -12.99 6.03 -4.11
N VAL A 221 -12.20 5.06 -4.56
CA VAL A 221 -11.38 4.18 -3.72
C VAL A 221 -9.92 4.55 -3.91
N GLU A 222 -9.27 5.02 -2.86
CA GLU A 222 -7.87 5.40 -2.84
C GLU A 222 -7.02 4.29 -2.22
N LYS A 223 -5.98 3.85 -2.93
CA LYS A 223 -4.90 3.06 -2.35
C LYS A 223 -3.90 4.00 -1.67
N VAL A 224 -4.10 4.27 -0.39
CA VAL A 224 -3.52 5.42 0.33
C VAL A 224 -1.97 5.43 0.36
N GLY A 225 -1.33 4.25 0.32
CA GLY A 225 0.13 4.15 0.26
C GLY A 225 0.73 4.39 -1.13
N LYS A 226 -0.12 4.45 -2.17
CA LYS A 226 0.28 4.58 -3.58
C LYS A 226 -0.33 5.77 -4.29
N GLY A 227 -1.48 6.26 -3.84
CA GLY A 227 -2.27 7.25 -4.58
C GLY A 227 -2.86 6.73 -5.89
N CYS A 228 -3.05 5.41 -6.01
CA CYS A 228 -3.91 4.84 -7.05
C CYS A 228 -5.37 5.08 -6.67
N LEU A 229 -6.20 5.39 -7.65
CA LEU A 229 -7.61 5.71 -7.51
C LEU A 229 -8.43 4.77 -8.39
N SER A 230 -9.45 4.19 -7.82
CA SER A 230 -10.41 3.34 -8.50
C SER A 230 -11.81 3.90 -8.26
N HIS A 231 -12.78 3.51 -9.07
CA HIS A 231 -14.13 4.07 -8.96
C HIS A 231 -15.19 2.98 -9.01
N ILE A 232 -16.12 3.00 -8.06
CA ILE A 232 -17.37 2.25 -8.13
C ILE A 232 -18.47 3.22 -8.52
N VAL A 233 -19.06 3.01 -9.69
CA VAL A 233 -20.12 3.87 -10.24
C VAL A 233 -21.41 3.07 -10.23
N GLY A 234 -22.34 3.47 -9.36
CA GLY A 234 -23.58 2.78 -9.08
C GLY A 234 -24.81 3.57 -9.50
N SER A 235 -25.83 2.85 -9.97
CA SER A 235 -27.18 3.35 -10.14
C SER A 235 -28.18 2.20 -9.99
N ASN A 236 -29.34 2.46 -9.39
CA ASN A 236 -30.45 1.52 -9.23
C ASN A 236 -30.02 0.10 -8.77
N GLY A 237 -29.14 0.04 -7.76
CA GLY A 237 -28.68 -1.21 -7.16
C GLY A 237 -27.60 -1.98 -7.95
N GLU A 238 -27.21 -1.52 -9.14
CA GLU A 238 -26.10 -2.09 -9.90
C GLU A 238 -24.91 -1.13 -9.96
N ALA A 239 -23.70 -1.68 -10.06
CA ALA A 239 -22.49 -0.90 -10.21
C ALA A 239 -21.51 -1.44 -11.25
N VAL A 240 -20.70 -0.53 -11.76
CA VAL A 240 -19.48 -0.76 -12.53
C VAL A 240 -18.28 -0.40 -11.65
N VAL A 241 -17.23 -1.20 -11.68
CA VAL A 241 -15.94 -0.85 -11.06
C VAL A 241 -14.91 -0.54 -12.14
N ILE A 242 -14.22 0.58 -12.01
CA ILE A 242 -13.19 1.07 -12.92
C ILE A 242 -11.84 1.05 -12.20
N ASP A 243 -10.86 0.41 -12.81
CA ASP A 243 -9.47 0.26 -12.37
C ASP A 243 -9.30 -0.30 -10.94
N PRO A 244 -9.98 -1.38 -10.53
CA PRO A 244 -9.85 -1.89 -9.17
C PRO A 244 -8.43 -2.39 -8.88
N THR A 245 -7.88 -1.99 -7.75
CA THR A 245 -6.59 -2.46 -7.23
C THR A 245 -6.74 -3.67 -6.29
N HIS A 246 -5.68 -4.44 -6.05
CA HIS A 246 -5.70 -5.44 -4.97
C HIS A 246 -5.93 -4.79 -3.58
N PRO A 247 -6.69 -5.42 -2.65
CA PRO A 247 -7.46 -6.65 -2.81
C PRO A 247 -8.89 -6.45 -3.34
N ALA A 248 -9.33 -7.35 -4.24
CA ALA A 248 -10.67 -7.31 -4.86
C ALA A 248 -11.84 -7.34 -3.84
N SER A 249 -11.69 -8.07 -2.73
CA SER A 249 -12.78 -8.26 -1.75
C SER A 249 -13.27 -6.94 -1.15
N LYS A 250 -12.39 -5.96 -0.98
CA LYS A 250 -12.74 -4.63 -0.44
C LYS A 250 -13.75 -3.89 -1.32
N TYR A 251 -13.70 -4.07 -2.65
CA TYR A 251 -14.67 -3.46 -3.56
C TYR A 251 -16.07 -4.02 -3.36
N VAL A 252 -16.17 -5.32 -3.06
CA VAL A 252 -17.44 -5.96 -2.70
C VAL A 252 -17.99 -5.35 -1.42
N GLU A 253 -17.15 -5.20 -0.39
CA GLU A 253 -17.54 -4.57 0.88
C GLU A 253 -18.00 -3.11 0.67
N PHE A 254 -17.27 -2.31 -0.11
CA PHE A 254 -17.62 -0.92 -0.39
C PHE A 254 -18.92 -0.79 -1.16
N ALA A 255 -19.13 -1.60 -2.21
CA ALA A 255 -20.38 -1.61 -2.97
C ALA A 255 -21.57 -2.06 -2.11
N GLN A 256 -21.41 -3.12 -1.31
CA GLN A 256 -22.48 -3.63 -0.44
C GLN A 256 -22.91 -2.62 0.63
N LYS A 257 -21.98 -1.86 1.21
CA LYS A 257 -22.30 -0.78 2.16
C LYS A 257 -23.23 0.28 1.57
N GLU A 258 -23.19 0.48 0.26
CA GLU A 258 -24.04 1.42 -0.48
C GLU A 258 -25.27 0.74 -1.14
N GLY A 259 -25.51 -0.54 -0.86
CA GLY A 259 -26.63 -1.29 -1.45
C GLY A 259 -26.46 -1.59 -2.94
N LEU A 260 -25.21 -1.61 -3.43
CA LEU A 260 -24.87 -1.84 -4.83
C LEU A 260 -24.34 -3.25 -5.06
N ARG A 261 -24.70 -3.84 -6.20
CA ARG A 261 -24.13 -5.09 -6.71
C ARG A 261 -23.23 -4.80 -7.91
N ILE A 262 -21.98 -5.22 -7.83
CA ILE A 262 -21.02 -5.08 -8.93
C ILE A 262 -21.41 -6.04 -10.06
N THR A 263 -21.60 -5.51 -11.27
CA THR A 263 -22.03 -6.29 -12.45
C THR A 263 -21.10 -6.14 -13.64
N LYS A 264 -20.28 -5.09 -13.66
CA LYS A 264 -19.23 -4.88 -14.66
C LYS A 264 -17.95 -4.42 -13.96
N VAL A 265 -16.82 -4.81 -14.53
CA VAL A 265 -15.49 -4.40 -14.10
C VAL A 265 -14.70 -3.98 -15.34
N ILE A 266 -13.98 -2.87 -15.26
CA ILE A 266 -13.27 -2.25 -16.37
C ILE A 266 -11.86 -1.91 -15.92
N ASP A 267 -10.86 -2.15 -16.77
CA ASP A 267 -9.59 -1.41 -16.71
C ASP A 267 -9.53 -0.38 -17.85
N THR A 268 -9.16 0.86 -17.52
CA THR A 268 -8.95 1.96 -18.47
C THR A 268 -7.76 1.70 -19.38
N HIS A 269 -6.71 1.07 -18.85
CA HIS A 269 -5.47 0.78 -19.57
C HIS A 269 -4.70 -0.34 -18.87
N GLN A 270 -3.59 -0.78 -19.48
CA GLN A 270 -2.70 -1.74 -18.85
C GLN A 270 -1.79 -1.07 -17.82
N HIS A 271 -2.21 -1.14 -16.56
CA HIS A 271 -1.48 -0.58 -15.42
C HIS A 271 -0.05 -1.14 -15.30
N ALA A 272 0.88 -0.28 -14.90
CA ALA A 272 2.32 -0.61 -14.82
C ALA A 272 2.90 -0.46 -13.41
N ASP A 273 2.14 0.06 -12.48
CA ASP A 273 2.54 0.44 -11.12
C ASP A 273 1.87 -0.41 -10.03
N HIS A 274 0.74 -1.05 -10.37
CA HIS A 274 -0.01 -1.96 -9.52
C HIS A 274 -0.57 -3.16 -10.30
N VAL A 275 -0.84 -4.24 -9.59
CA VAL A 275 -1.53 -5.41 -10.12
C VAL A 275 -3.03 -5.12 -10.12
N SER A 276 -3.63 -5.14 -11.31
CA SER A 276 -5.08 -4.94 -11.46
C SER A 276 -5.82 -6.10 -10.79
N ALA A 277 -6.82 -5.75 -9.97
CA ALA A 277 -7.75 -6.69 -9.39
C ALA A 277 -8.98 -6.91 -10.29
N ALA A 278 -9.00 -6.40 -11.53
CA ALA A 278 -10.19 -6.44 -12.38
C ALA A 278 -10.65 -7.87 -12.69
N LYS A 279 -9.70 -8.74 -13.05
CA LYS A 279 -9.96 -10.16 -13.28
C LYS A 279 -10.43 -10.87 -12.01
N ASP A 280 -9.74 -10.64 -10.89
CA ASP A 280 -10.07 -11.28 -9.62
C ASP A 280 -11.46 -10.85 -9.11
N LEU A 281 -11.78 -9.57 -9.22
CA LEU A 281 -13.08 -9.02 -8.86
C LEU A 281 -14.19 -9.55 -9.79
N SER A 282 -13.94 -9.57 -11.10
CA SER A 282 -14.88 -10.14 -12.09
C SER A 282 -15.23 -11.58 -11.74
N HIS A 283 -14.23 -12.43 -11.47
CA HIS A 283 -14.46 -13.81 -11.06
C HIS A 283 -15.17 -13.92 -9.70
N LEU A 284 -14.77 -13.11 -8.72
CA LEU A 284 -15.30 -13.15 -7.36
C LEU A 284 -16.82 -12.88 -7.31
N VAL A 285 -17.30 -11.96 -8.15
CA VAL A 285 -18.73 -11.55 -8.15
C VAL A 285 -19.51 -12.00 -9.38
N GLY A 286 -18.87 -12.71 -10.31
CA GLY A 286 -19.48 -13.09 -11.59
C GLY A 286 -19.81 -11.89 -12.50
N ALA A 287 -19.07 -10.79 -12.40
CA ALA A 287 -19.26 -9.60 -13.22
C ALA A 287 -18.58 -9.74 -14.59
N LYS A 288 -19.11 -9.04 -15.61
CA LYS A 288 -18.46 -8.95 -16.92
C LYS A 288 -17.18 -8.10 -16.84
N LEU A 289 -16.09 -8.60 -17.40
CA LEU A 289 -14.82 -7.90 -17.50
C LEU A 289 -14.72 -7.19 -18.86
N TYR A 290 -14.40 -5.90 -18.85
CA TYR A 290 -14.25 -5.06 -20.04
C TYR A 290 -12.82 -4.56 -20.14
N LEU A 291 -12.16 -4.89 -21.25
CA LEU A 291 -10.77 -4.50 -21.48
C LEU A 291 -10.61 -3.93 -22.88
N SER A 292 -9.72 -2.95 -23.04
CA SER A 292 -9.39 -2.39 -24.34
C SER A 292 -8.77 -3.43 -25.26
N LYS A 293 -9.32 -3.56 -26.47
CA LYS A 293 -8.80 -4.44 -27.53
C LYS A 293 -7.38 -4.08 -27.98
N LEU A 294 -6.97 -2.84 -27.72
CA LEU A 294 -5.69 -2.26 -28.15
C LEU A 294 -4.55 -2.49 -27.14
N GLU A 295 -4.82 -3.14 -25.99
CA GLU A 295 -3.83 -3.46 -24.95
C GLU A 295 -3.33 -4.91 -24.99
N GLU A 296 -3.81 -5.71 -25.96
CA GLU A 296 -3.37 -7.09 -26.21
C GLU A 296 -3.49 -8.03 -24.99
N TYR A 297 -4.52 -7.87 -24.16
CA TYR A 297 -4.77 -8.74 -23.02
C TYR A 297 -4.95 -10.21 -23.45
N ARG A 298 -4.38 -11.14 -22.65
CA ARG A 298 -4.50 -12.59 -22.84
C ARG A 298 -5.48 -13.22 -21.86
N MET A 299 -6.62 -12.57 -21.68
CA MET A 299 -7.71 -13.06 -20.84
C MET A 299 -9.05 -12.76 -21.48
N GLU A 300 -10.01 -13.63 -21.22
CA GLU A 300 -11.38 -13.48 -21.71
C GLU A 300 -12.01 -12.21 -21.14
N SER A 301 -12.54 -11.37 -22.03
CA SER A 301 -13.14 -10.08 -21.70
C SER A 301 -13.97 -9.55 -22.86
N GLU A 302 -14.96 -8.72 -22.53
CA GLU A 302 -15.66 -7.88 -23.48
C GLU A 302 -14.68 -6.82 -24.02
N GLN A 303 -14.54 -6.75 -25.34
CA GLN A 303 -13.55 -5.89 -26.00
C GLN A 303 -14.10 -4.47 -26.14
N VAL A 304 -13.51 -3.52 -25.41
CA VAL A 304 -13.95 -2.12 -25.44
C VAL A 304 -13.40 -1.41 -26.67
N GLU A 305 -14.28 -0.71 -27.38
CA GLU A 305 -13.98 0.14 -28.54
C GLU A 305 -14.53 1.56 -28.31
N ASP A 306 -14.05 2.54 -29.09
CA ASP A 306 -14.49 3.93 -29.00
C ASP A 306 -16.01 4.06 -29.22
N GLY A 307 -16.70 4.82 -28.37
CA GLY A 307 -18.15 5.02 -28.45
C GLY A 307 -19.00 3.88 -27.90
N MET A 308 -18.41 2.76 -27.47
CA MET A 308 -19.14 1.65 -26.83
C MET A 308 -19.90 2.14 -25.59
N THR A 309 -21.15 1.69 -25.42
CA THR A 309 -21.95 1.96 -24.22
C THR A 309 -22.00 0.74 -23.31
N ILE A 310 -21.77 0.95 -22.01
CA ILE A 310 -21.77 -0.09 -20.98
C ILE A 310 -22.86 0.24 -19.97
N SER A 311 -23.99 -0.46 -20.05
CA SER A 311 -25.17 -0.18 -19.21
C SER A 311 -25.10 -0.83 -17.83
N PHE A 312 -25.60 -0.14 -16.82
CA PHE A 312 -25.72 -0.61 -15.44
C PHE A 312 -26.86 0.13 -14.72
N GLY A 313 -27.75 -0.60 -14.05
CA GLY A 313 -28.92 0.01 -13.43
C GLY A 313 -29.76 0.81 -14.44
N SER A 314 -29.98 2.11 -14.18
CA SER A 314 -30.65 3.05 -15.10
C SER A 314 -29.67 3.89 -15.95
N LYS A 315 -28.36 3.67 -15.83
CA LYS A 315 -27.30 4.50 -16.42
C LYS A 315 -26.42 3.72 -17.39
N HIS A 316 -25.55 4.44 -18.10
CA HIS A 316 -24.53 3.84 -18.95
C HIS A 316 -23.24 4.66 -18.93
N LEU A 317 -22.10 3.98 -19.09
CA LEU A 317 -20.83 4.63 -19.39
C LEU A 317 -20.61 4.61 -20.91
N ARG A 318 -20.16 5.73 -21.48
CA ARG A 318 -19.68 5.80 -22.86
C ARG A 318 -18.16 5.74 -22.88
N ALA A 319 -17.62 4.75 -23.55
CA ALA A 319 -16.18 4.58 -23.74
C ALA A 319 -15.63 5.61 -24.75
N ILE A 320 -14.43 6.11 -24.49
CA ILE A 320 -13.74 7.10 -25.32
C ILE A 320 -12.29 6.63 -25.44
N HIS A 321 -11.83 6.39 -26.67
CA HIS A 321 -10.42 6.04 -26.89
C HIS A 321 -9.53 7.26 -26.68
N THR A 322 -8.60 7.17 -25.74
CA THR A 322 -7.76 8.27 -25.27
C THR A 322 -6.29 7.87 -25.26
N PRO A 323 -5.69 7.56 -26.43
CA PRO A 323 -4.31 7.14 -26.51
C PRO A 323 -3.38 8.27 -26.05
N GLY A 324 -2.27 7.88 -25.42
CA GLY A 324 -1.27 8.83 -24.95
C GLY A 324 -0.40 8.23 -23.87
N HIS A 325 -0.99 7.88 -22.73
CA HIS A 325 -0.27 7.13 -21.69
C HIS A 325 0.08 5.71 -22.16
N THR A 326 -0.92 5.02 -22.72
CA THR A 326 -0.75 3.79 -23.50
C THR A 326 -1.48 3.90 -24.83
N GLN A 327 -1.23 2.96 -25.74
CA GLN A 327 -1.90 2.92 -27.04
C GLN A 327 -3.41 2.62 -26.91
N GLY A 328 -3.78 1.79 -25.94
CA GLY A 328 -5.16 1.34 -25.74
C GLY A 328 -5.87 2.02 -24.57
N SER A 329 -5.31 3.10 -24.02
CA SER A 329 -5.93 3.90 -22.95
C SER A 329 -7.36 4.32 -23.34
N MET A 330 -8.30 4.11 -22.43
CA MET A 330 -9.70 4.49 -22.54
C MET A 330 -10.10 5.42 -21.40
N SER A 331 -10.94 6.40 -21.70
CA SER A 331 -11.69 7.16 -20.71
C SER A 331 -13.18 6.80 -20.78
N PHE A 332 -13.93 7.04 -19.72
CA PHE A 332 -15.36 6.74 -19.67
C PHE A 332 -16.17 7.96 -19.22
N SER A 333 -17.21 8.28 -19.97
CA SER A 333 -18.15 9.37 -19.65
C SER A 333 -19.45 8.81 -19.07
N LEU A 334 -19.97 9.45 -18.01
CA LEU A 334 -21.33 9.30 -17.52
C LEU A 334 -22.07 10.64 -17.70
N ASP A 335 -23.11 10.62 -18.52
CA ASP A 335 -23.98 11.76 -18.84
C ASP A 335 -23.23 13.04 -19.28
N ASP A 336 -21.99 12.90 -19.79
CA ASP A 336 -21.05 13.99 -20.11
C ASP A 336 -20.76 14.97 -18.96
N MET A 337 -21.15 14.59 -17.73
CA MET A 337 -20.94 15.34 -16.50
C MET A 337 -19.81 14.76 -15.64
N TYR A 338 -19.50 13.49 -15.81
CA TYR A 338 -18.44 12.79 -15.11
C TYR A 338 -17.54 12.05 -16.08
N ILE A 339 -16.24 12.24 -15.96
CA ILE A 339 -15.24 11.65 -16.84
C ILE A 339 -14.25 10.88 -15.99
N PHE A 340 -14.20 9.56 -16.17
CA PHE A 340 -13.17 8.70 -15.59
C PHE A 340 -12.01 8.64 -16.59
N SER A 341 -10.96 9.41 -16.34
CA SER A 341 -9.93 9.75 -17.34
C SER A 341 -8.80 8.72 -17.47
N GLY A 342 -8.77 7.70 -16.61
CA GLY A 342 -7.61 6.81 -16.51
C GLY A 342 -6.34 7.62 -16.21
N ASP A 343 -5.26 7.27 -16.90
CA ASP A 343 -4.00 8.00 -16.90
C ASP A 343 -3.91 9.02 -18.04
N THR A 344 -5.03 9.60 -18.47
CA THR A 344 -5.03 10.66 -19.51
C THR A 344 -4.85 12.04 -18.89
N LEU A 345 -5.68 12.40 -17.92
CA LEU A 345 -5.74 13.71 -17.27
C LEU A 345 -5.90 13.51 -15.76
N PHE A 346 -5.06 14.19 -14.99
CA PHE A 346 -5.04 14.19 -13.53
C PHE A 346 -5.46 15.54 -12.95
N VAL A 347 -5.60 15.62 -11.62
CA VAL A 347 -5.99 16.87 -10.92
C VAL A 347 -4.97 18.00 -11.19
N GLU A 348 -3.67 17.69 -11.12
CA GLU A 348 -2.58 18.66 -11.31
C GLU A 348 -1.64 18.32 -12.47
N GLY A 349 -2.06 17.46 -13.40
CA GLY A 349 -1.16 17.00 -14.44
C GLY A 349 -1.77 16.05 -15.44
N ILE A 350 -0.91 15.28 -16.09
CA ILE A 350 -1.25 14.31 -17.13
C ILE A 350 -0.49 13.00 -16.89
N GLY A 351 -0.95 11.92 -17.52
CA GLY A 351 -0.18 10.67 -17.51
C GLY A 351 1.08 10.75 -18.35
N ARG A 352 2.07 9.95 -17.96
CA ARG A 352 3.38 9.90 -18.62
C ARG A 352 3.35 9.00 -19.88
N PRO A 353 3.87 9.44 -21.04
CA PRO A 353 3.90 8.62 -22.26
C PRO A 353 5.17 7.75 -22.41
N ASP A 354 6.16 7.90 -21.53
CA ASP A 354 7.53 7.37 -21.69
C ASP A 354 7.75 5.96 -21.09
N LEU A 355 6.69 5.31 -20.59
CA LEU A 355 6.72 3.92 -20.16
C LEU A 355 6.81 2.91 -21.32
N ARG A 356 6.88 3.40 -22.57
CA ARG A 356 7.05 2.63 -23.80
C ARG A 356 8.13 3.26 -24.68
N ASP A 357 8.65 2.51 -25.64
CA ASP A 357 9.81 2.90 -26.47
C ASP A 357 9.51 4.01 -27.50
N LYS A 358 8.29 4.57 -27.51
CA LYS A 358 7.77 5.55 -28.47
C LYS A 358 7.26 6.84 -27.79
N ALA A 359 8.03 7.38 -26.86
CA ALA A 359 7.61 8.49 -26.00
C ALA A 359 7.11 9.73 -26.76
N GLU A 360 7.77 10.12 -27.86
CA GLU A 360 7.35 11.28 -28.68
C GLU A 360 5.99 11.05 -29.37
N GLU A 361 5.78 9.88 -29.96
CA GLU A 361 4.51 9.49 -30.61
C GLU A 361 3.37 9.49 -29.59
N PHE A 362 3.64 8.94 -28.41
CA PHE A 362 2.68 8.85 -27.32
C PHE A 362 2.37 10.22 -26.71
N ALA A 363 3.36 11.09 -26.56
CA ALA A 363 3.14 12.47 -26.15
C ALA A 363 2.30 13.24 -27.19
N ALA A 364 2.56 13.04 -28.49
CA ALA A 364 1.79 13.66 -29.55
C ALA A 364 0.33 13.17 -29.55
N ASN A 365 0.10 11.87 -29.32
CA ASN A 365 -1.24 11.29 -29.18
C ASN A 365 -1.95 11.84 -27.94
N LEU A 366 -1.25 11.96 -26.81
CA LEU A 366 -1.79 12.52 -25.58
C LEU A 366 -2.26 13.97 -25.78
N TYR A 367 -1.45 14.79 -26.46
CA TYR A 367 -1.83 16.16 -26.81
C TYR A 367 -3.14 16.21 -27.60
N GLU A 368 -3.25 15.40 -28.66
CA GLU A 368 -4.46 15.33 -29.49
C GLU A 368 -5.67 14.84 -28.68
N THR A 369 -5.49 13.79 -27.89
CA THR A 369 -6.51 13.26 -26.98
C THR A 369 -7.05 14.34 -26.04
N LEU A 370 -6.17 15.11 -25.41
CA LEU A 370 -6.54 16.17 -24.48
C LEU A 370 -7.32 17.27 -25.21
N HIS A 371 -6.78 17.81 -26.30
CA HIS A 371 -7.34 19.01 -26.96
C HIS A 371 -8.56 18.73 -27.84
N SER A 372 -8.62 17.56 -28.48
CA SER A 372 -9.71 17.21 -29.40
C SER A 372 -10.86 16.46 -28.74
N LYS A 373 -10.62 15.79 -27.58
CA LYS A 373 -11.63 14.97 -26.89
C LYS A 373 -11.92 15.47 -25.48
N ILE A 374 -10.95 15.38 -24.57
CA ILE A 374 -11.19 15.60 -23.13
C ILE A 374 -11.58 17.06 -22.83
N LEU A 375 -10.85 18.05 -23.35
CA LEU A 375 -11.10 19.46 -23.07
C LEU A 375 -12.32 20.03 -23.81
N LYS A 376 -13.00 19.22 -24.64
CA LYS A 376 -14.25 19.58 -25.34
C LYS A 376 -15.50 19.30 -24.50
N PHE A 377 -15.37 18.58 -23.39
CA PHE A 377 -16.46 18.41 -22.44
C PHE A 377 -16.88 19.75 -21.81
N PRO A 378 -18.11 19.84 -21.26
CA PRO A 378 -18.57 21.03 -20.56
C PRO A 378 -17.60 21.45 -19.45
N ASP A 379 -17.42 22.75 -19.25
CA ASP A 379 -16.53 23.30 -18.22
C ASP A 379 -16.85 22.81 -16.80
N SER A 380 -18.12 22.49 -16.54
CA SER A 380 -18.62 21.96 -15.26
C SER A 380 -18.41 20.45 -15.08
N ALA A 381 -18.00 19.72 -16.12
CA ALA A 381 -17.81 18.28 -16.03
C ALA A 381 -16.65 17.95 -15.06
N LYS A 382 -16.89 16.99 -14.17
CA LYS A 382 -15.95 16.51 -13.17
C LYS A 382 -15.07 15.42 -13.76
N VAL A 383 -13.76 15.50 -13.53
CA VAL A 383 -12.75 14.54 -13.99
C VAL A 383 -12.22 13.76 -12.81
N PHE A 384 -12.39 12.43 -12.88
CA PHE A 384 -11.99 11.43 -11.91
C PHE A 384 -10.80 10.63 -12.48
N PRO A 385 -9.56 10.93 -12.03
CA PRO A 385 -8.36 10.23 -12.51
C PRO A 385 -8.13 8.90 -11.81
N THR A 386 -7.31 8.04 -12.39
CA THR A 386 -6.88 6.76 -11.78
C THR A 386 -5.65 6.89 -10.90
N HIS A 387 -5.02 8.07 -10.88
CA HIS A 387 -3.93 8.37 -9.94
C HIS A 387 -4.01 9.81 -9.45
N HIS A 388 -3.54 10.02 -8.24
CA HIS A 388 -2.97 11.29 -7.81
C HIS A 388 -1.53 11.04 -7.39
N GLY A 389 -0.71 12.07 -7.44
CA GLY A 389 0.68 12.02 -7.02
C GLY A 389 0.87 12.60 -5.63
N GLU A 390 2.14 12.81 -5.28
CA GLU A 390 2.51 13.27 -3.95
C GLU A 390 2.14 14.74 -3.72
N GLY A 391 1.65 15.05 -2.52
CA GLY A 391 1.29 16.40 -2.09
C GLY A 391 -0.06 16.92 -2.60
N VAL A 392 -0.74 16.17 -3.46
CA VAL A 392 -2.11 16.47 -3.89
C VAL A 392 -3.02 16.34 -2.70
N LYS A 393 -3.82 17.37 -2.46
CA LYS A 393 -4.85 17.33 -1.43
C LYS A 393 -6.18 16.99 -2.08
N PRO A 394 -6.96 16.08 -1.48
CA PRO A 394 -8.34 15.91 -1.90
C PRO A 394 -9.14 17.18 -1.58
N THR A 395 -10.32 17.27 -2.18
CA THR A 395 -11.39 18.23 -1.83
C THR A 395 -11.80 18.11 -0.35
N SER A 396 -12.63 19.04 0.13
CA SER A 396 -13.19 19.00 1.50
C SER A 396 -13.96 17.71 1.78
N GLU A 397 -14.52 17.10 0.76
CA GLU A 397 -15.26 15.84 0.83
C GLU A 397 -14.32 14.61 0.81
N GLY A 398 -13.01 14.80 0.62
CA GLY A 398 -12.04 13.71 0.55
C GLY A 398 -11.94 13.06 -0.83
N LEU A 399 -12.33 13.77 -1.90
CA LEU A 399 -12.26 13.30 -3.29
C LEU A 399 -11.10 13.96 -4.04
N PHE A 400 -10.37 13.18 -4.82
CA PHE A 400 -9.42 13.62 -5.83
C PHE A 400 -10.15 13.79 -7.16
N VAL A 401 -10.59 15.01 -7.43
CA VAL A 401 -11.41 15.36 -8.60
C VAL A 401 -11.07 16.78 -9.04
N THR A 402 -11.07 17.02 -10.35
CA THR A 402 -10.99 18.38 -10.92
C THR A 402 -12.17 18.65 -11.84
N THR A 403 -12.31 19.87 -12.33
CA THR A 403 -13.28 20.22 -13.38
C THR A 403 -12.56 20.43 -14.71
N ILE A 404 -13.25 20.29 -15.84
CA ILE A 404 -12.66 20.65 -17.15
C ILE A 404 -12.19 22.12 -17.15
N LYS A 405 -12.96 23.02 -16.53
CA LYS A 405 -12.59 24.43 -16.39
C LYS A 405 -11.25 24.61 -15.65
N ASP A 406 -11.03 23.88 -14.57
CA ASP A 406 -9.79 23.99 -13.79
C ASP A 406 -8.64 23.25 -14.44
N ALA A 407 -8.89 22.09 -15.05
CA ALA A 407 -7.91 21.34 -15.82
C ALA A 407 -7.32 22.19 -16.96
N LYS A 408 -8.13 22.99 -17.66
CA LYS A 408 -7.67 23.92 -18.71
C LYS A 408 -6.61 24.93 -18.24
N LYS A 409 -6.44 25.14 -16.94
CA LYS A 409 -5.44 26.06 -16.37
C LYS A 409 -4.08 25.40 -16.13
N LEU A 410 -3.96 24.09 -16.39
CA LEU A 410 -2.70 23.38 -16.25
C LEU A 410 -1.69 23.95 -17.27
N PRO A 411 -0.50 24.40 -16.85
CA PRO A 411 0.45 25.06 -17.75
C PRO A 411 0.89 24.21 -18.95
N LEU A 412 0.86 22.88 -18.82
CA LEU A 412 1.13 21.97 -19.94
C LEU A 412 0.09 22.10 -21.07
N LEU A 413 -1.17 22.39 -20.74
CA LEU A 413 -2.26 22.44 -21.72
C LEU A 413 -2.32 23.77 -22.49
N ASP A 414 -1.56 24.78 -22.09
CA ASP A 414 -1.42 26.04 -22.82
C ASP A 414 -0.33 25.98 -23.92
N LEU A 415 0.50 24.94 -23.90
CA LEU A 415 1.57 24.76 -24.88
C LEU A 415 1.00 24.34 -26.23
N ASP A 416 1.64 24.77 -27.32
CA ASP A 416 1.39 24.13 -28.62
C ASP A 416 1.91 22.68 -28.63
N LYS A 417 1.49 21.90 -29.64
CA LYS A 417 1.83 20.48 -29.75
C LYS A 417 3.34 20.20 -29.71
N ALA A 418 4.15 21.03 -30.39
CA ALA A 418 5.59 20.80 -30.47
C ALA A 418 6.27 21.09 -29.13
N ALA A 419 5.89 22.20 -28.49
CA ALA A 419 6.37 22.56 -27.15
C ALA A 419 5.91 21.54 -26.10
N PHE A 420 4.67 21.06 -26.18
CA PHE A 420 4.13 20.02 -25.31
C PHE A 420 4.94 18.73 -25.41
N VAL A 421 5.13 18.20 -26.62
CA VAL A 421 5.87 16.95 -26.85
C VAL A 421 7.30 17.07 -26.34
N SER A 422 8.00 18.15 -26.71
CA SER A 422 9.36 18.40 -26.25
C SER A 422 9.43 18.45 -24.72
N LYS A 423 8.50 19.16 -24.07
CA LYS A 423 8.46 19.30 -22.62
C LYS A 423 8.19 17.96 -21.93
N VAL A 424 7.16 17.23 -22.37
CA VAL A 424 6.76 15.95 -21.77
C VAL A 424 7.84 14.89 -21.90
N VAL A 425 8.49 14.79 -23.06
CA VAL A 425 9.57 13.82 -23.30
C VAL A 425 10.85 14.18 -22.51
N SER A 426 11.07 15.46 -22.22
CA SER A 426 12.24 15.90 -21.42
C SER A 426 12.17 15.49 -19.95
N ILE A 427 11.00 15.04 -19.46
CA ILE A 427 10.79 14.72 -18.06
C ILE A 427 11.29 13.31 -17.76
N THR A 428 12.40 13.23 -17.05
CA THR A 428 13.09 11.97 -16.72
C THR A 428 12.64 11.43 -15.37
N THR A 429 11.34 11.15 -15.22
CA THR A 429 10.85 10.47 -14.01
C THR A 429 11.30 9.01 -14.03
N PRO A 430 11.90 8.46 -12.96
CA PRO A 430 12.21 7.04 -12.90
C PRO A 430 10.97 6.18 -13.17
N ARG A 431 11.14 5.03 -13.82
CA ARG A 431 10.02 4.08 -13.99
C ARG A 431 9.60 3.49 -12.62
N PRO A 432 8.35 3.06 -12.45
CA PRO A 432 7.95 2.30 -11.28
C PRO A 432 8.82 1.06 -11.10
N MET A 433 9.05 0.66 -9.85
CA MET A 433 9.71 -0.60 -9.55
C MET A 433 8.86 -1.75 -10.09
N ASN A 434 9.49 -2.81 -10.60
CA ASN A 434 8.80 -4.01 -11.13
C ASN A 434 7.83 -3.78 -12.30
N TYR A 435 7.80 -2.59 -12.92
CA TYR A 435 6.80 -2.26 -13.95
C TYR A 435 6.70 -3.30 -15.08
N SER A 436 7.83 -3.82 -15.56
CA SER A 436 7.87 -4.85 -16.60
C SER A 436 7.21 -6.17 -16.17
N MET A 437 7.30 -6.53 -14.89
CA MET A 437 6.66 -7.73 -14.34
C MET A 437 5.17 -7.49 -14.12
N ILE A 438 4.79 -6.33 -13.57
CA ILE A 438 3.39 -5.92 -13.38
C ILE A 438 2.65 -5.91 -14.72
N ILE A 439 3.22 -5.30 -15.76
CA ILE A 439 2.65 -5.30 -17.12
C ILE A 439 2.38 -6.72 -17.61
N LYS A 440 3.34 -7.63 -17.44
CA LYS A 440 3.20 -9.04 -17.86
C LYS A 440 2.10 -9.77 -17.08
N ILE A 441 1.95 -9.48 -15.79
CA ILE A 441 0.90 -10.03 -14.93
C ILE A 441 -0.46 -9.50 -15.39
N ASN A 442 -0.61 -8.19 -15.52
CA ASN A 442 -1.86 -7.54 -15.94
C ASN A 442 -2.27 -7.96 -17.37
N LYS A 443 -1.31 -8.19 -18.26
CA LYS A 443 -1.55 -8.76 -19.60
C LYS A 443 -2.08 -10.20 -19.56
N GLY A 444 -2.00 -10.88 -18.42
CA GLY A 444 -2.33 -12.31 -18.29
C GLY A 444 -1.25 -13.24 -18.82
N THR A 445 -0.01 -12.76 -19.03
CA THR A 445 1.09 -13.60 -19.55
C THR A 445 1.82 -14.40 -18.49
N ILE A 446 1.78 -13.94 -17.24
CA ILE A 446 2.43 -14.58 -16.10
C ILE A 446 1.42 -14.63 -14.95
N PRO A 447 1.22 -15.78 -14.29
CA PRO A 447 0.37 -15.85 -13.12
C PRO A 447 1.06 -15.20 -11.91
N VAL A 448 0.26 -14.67 -10.98
CA VAL A 448 0.73 -14.15 -9.69
C VAL A 448 -0.16 -14.69 -8.59
N SER A 449 0.42 -15.00 -7.43
CA SER A 449 -0.35 -15.31 -6.22
C SER A 449 -0.64 -14.03 -5.45
N GLN A 450 -1.78 -13.98 -4.75
CA GLN A 450 -2.18 -12.81 -3.97
C GLN A 450 -1.12 -12.41 -2.93
N ALA A 451 -0.41 -13.39 -2.34
CA ALA A 451 0.63 -13.17 -1.36
C ALA A 451 1.88 -12.45 -1.91
N GLN A 452 2.09 -12.45 -3.24
CA GLN A 452 3.24 -11.79 -3.88
C GLN A 452 2.95 -10.33 -4.27
N ILE A 453 1.68 -9.95 -4.36
CA ILE A 453 1.28 -8.61 -4.83
C ILE A 453 1.85 -7.49 -3.96
N PRO A 454 1.82 -7.55 -2.61
CA PRO A 454 2.39 -6.50 -1.77
C PRO A 454 3.86 -6.20 -2.05
N ASP A 455 4.65 -7.23 -2.38
CA ASP A 455 6.08 -7.09 -2.69
C ASP A 455 6.31 -6.49 -4.08
N LEU A 456 5.50 -6.90 -5.07
CA LEU A 456 5.57 -6.39 -6.43
C LEU A 456 5.27 -4.89 -6.47
N GLU A 457 4.33 -4.46 -5.64
CA GLU A 457 3.88 -3.08 -5.53
C GLU A 457 4.66 -2.28 -4.48
N MET A 458 5.84 -2.70 -4.06
CA MET A 458 6.65 -1.85 -3.18
C MET A 458 7.18 -0.61 -3.94
N GLY A 459 7.28 0.53 -3.24
CA GLY A 459 7.82 1.78 -3.80
C GLY A 459 6.77 2.84 -4.18
N PRO A 460 7.21 4.05 -4.54
CA PRO A 460 6.32 5.19 -4.82
C PRO A 460 5.56 5.02 -6.14
N ASN A 461 4.47 5.77 -6.27
CA ASN A 461 3.80 5.99 -7.55
C ASN A 461 4.58 6.98 -8.42
N ARG A 462 4.75 6.63 -9.69
CA ARG A 462 5.53 7.40 -10.67
C ARG A 462 4.78 7.60 -12.00
N CYS A 463 3.45 7.60 -12.00
CA CYS A 463 2.62 7.66 -13.21
C CYS A 463 2.29 9.09 -13.69
N SER A 464 2.35 10.09 -12.79
CA SER A 464 2.02 11.48 -13.12
C SER A 464 3.19 12.36 -13.55
N ILE A 465 2.94 13.23 -14.53
CA ILE A 465 3.78 14.35 -14.93
C ILE A 465 3.16 15.66 -14.41
N ARG A 466 3.98 16.47 -13.73
CA ARG A 466 3.60 17.74 -13.10
C ARG A 466 4.66 18.81 -13.38
N MET A 467 4.30 20.07 -13.21
CA MET A 467 5.24 21.21 -13.21
C MET A 467 5.18 21.99 -11.91
#